data_AF-A0A4S0MRT4-F1
#
_entry.id   AF-A0A4S0MRT4-F1
#
_cell.length_a   1.000
_cell.length_b   1.000
_cell.length_c   1.000
_cell.angle_alpha   90.00
_cell.angle_beta   90.00
_cell.angle_gamma   90.00
#
_symmetry.space_group_name_H-M   'P 1'
#
loop_
_entity.id
_entity.type
_entity.pdbx_description
1 polymer ?
#
loop_
_entity_poly.entity_id
_entity_poly.type
_entity_poly.pdbx_seq_one_letter_code
_entity_poly.pdbx_strand_id
1 'polypeptide(L)' 'MTRDQMLAHLRAADAVAREAAAHGHHPFGAVLVGPDDGVLMRQGNLDTVRHA' A
#
# COMPACT_ATOMS: atom_id res chain seq x y z
N MET A 1 0.10 11.48 13.44
CA MET A 1 0.86 10.27 13.05
C MET A 1 2.30 10.42 13.53
N THR A 2 2.79 9.48 14.33
CA THR A 2 4.19 9.42 14.79
C THR A 2 5.08 8.79 13.72
N ARG A 3 6.40 8.90 13.89
CA ARG A 3 7.38 8.24 13.00
C ARG A 3 7.17 6.72 12.93
N ASP A 4 6.85 6.09 14.05
CA ASP A 4 6.68 4.63 14.09
C ASP A 4 5.38 4.21 13.38
N GLN A 5 4.32 5.02 13.51
CA GLN A 5 3.08 4.84 12.73
C GLN A 5 3.34 5.00 11.22
N MET A 6 4.09 6.02 10.82
CA MET A 6 4.51 6.19 9.42
C MET A 6 5.27 4.96 8.90
N LEU A 7 6.23 4.45 9.65
CA LEU A 7 6.98 3.25 9.27
C LEU A 7 6.09 2.02 9.18
N ALA A 8 5.10 1.86 10.07
CA ALA A 8 4.14 0.77 10.00
C ALA A 8 3.31 0.84 8.71
N HIS A 9 2.83 2.03 8.33
CA HIS A 9 2.05 2.21 7.10
C HIS A 9 2.88 2.06 5.83
N LEU A 10 4.13 2.52 5.83
CA LEU A 10 5.05 2.28 4.71
C LEU A 10 5.33 0.78 4.52
N ARG A 11 5.50 0.02 5.61
CA ARG A 11 5.61 -1.44 5.54
C ARG A 11 4.32 -2.11 5.07
N ALA A 12 3.16 -1.56 5.45
CA ALA A 12 1.87 -2.05 4.96
C ALA A 12 1.72 -1.82 3.45
N ALA A 13 2.15 -0.67 2.93
CA ALA A 13 2.20 -0.39 1.49
C ALA A 13 3.21 -1.29 0.74
N ASP A 14 4.39 -1.54 1.32
CA ASP A 14 5.38 -2.49 0.77
C ASP A 14 4.79 -3.91 0.63
N ALA A 15 4.02 -4.38 1.61
CA ALA A 15 3.35 -5.67 1.53
C ALA A 15 2.40 -5.74 0.32
N VAL A 16 1.64 -4.67 0.07
CA VAL A 16 0.73 -4.60 -1.09
C VAL A 16 1.50 -4.54 -2.41
N ALA A 17 2.62 -3.82 -2.45
CA ALA A 17 3.49 -3.79 -3.62
C ALA A 17 4.07 -5.17 -3.96
N ARG A 18 4.44 -5.96 -2.94
CA ARG A 18 4.90 -7.35 -3.10
C ARG A 18 3.80 -8.27 -3.60
N GLU A 19 2.57 -8.09 -3.14
CA GLU A 19 1.41 -8.82 -3.66
C GLU A 19 1.16 -8.50 -5.13
N ALA A 20 1.18 -7.22 -5.52
CA ALA A 20 1.06 -6.83 -6.93
C ALA A 20 2.16 -7.46 -7.81
N ALA A 21 3.41 -7.46 -7.32
CA ALA A 21 4.53 -8.10 -7.99
C ALA A 21 4.35 -9.62 -8.14
N ALA A 22 3.82 -10.30 -7.11
CA ALA A 22 3.56 -11.74 -7.14
C ALA A 22 2.51 -12.12 -8.20
N HIS A 23 1.60 -11.21 -8.54
CA HIS A 23 0.62 -11.37 -9.61
C HIS A 23 1.12 -10.88 -10.98
N GLY A 24 2.40 -10.50 -11.10
CA GLY A 24 3.01 -10.05 -12.36
C GLY A 24 2.75 -8.58 -12.71
N HIS A 25 2.24 -7.79 -11.76
CA HIS A 25 2.02 -6.35 -11.96
C HIS A 25 3.24 -5.53 -11.51
N HIS A 26 3.25 -4.24 -11.87
CA HIS A 26 4.29 -3.32 -11.38
C HIS A 26 4.27 -3.24 -9.84
N PRO A 27 5.43 -3.25 -9.17
CA PRO A 27 5.52 -3.39 -7.71
C PRO A 27 5.24 -2.05 -6.99
N PHE A 28 4.00 -1.56 -7.09
CA PHE A 28 3.52 -0.38 -6.39
C PHE A 28 2.31 -0.74 -5.55
N GLY A 29 2.28 -0.21 -4.32
CA GLY A 29 1.21 -0.41 -3.36
C GLY A 29 0.97 0.84 -2.53
N ALA A 30 -0.29 1.06 -2.18
CA ALA A 30 -0.77 2.19 -1.41
C ALA A 30 -1.73 1.73 -0.31
N VAL A 31 -1.76 2.49 0.78
CA VAL A 31 -2.75 2.35 1.85
C VAL A 31 -3.40 3.70 2.11
N LEU A 32 -4.72 3.71 2.29
CA LEU A 32 -5.45 4.87 2.78
C LEU A 32 -5.59 4.76 4.29
N VAL A 33 -5.06 5.73 5.03
CA VAL A 33 -5.07 5.73 6.50
C VAL A 33 -6.08 6.77 7.00
N GLY A 34 -6.96 6.36 7.90
CA GLY A 34 -7.94 7.22 8.55
C GLY A 34 -7.34 8.10 9.66
N PRO A 35 -8.13 9.03 10.23
CA PRO A 35 -7.67 9.91 11.31
C PRO A 35 -7.28 9.15 12.59
N ASP A 36 -7.89 7.98 12.81
CA ASP A 36 -7.61 7.08 13.95
C ASP A 36 -6.46 6.09 13.67
N ASP A 37 -5.62 6.37 12.66
CA ASP A 37 -4.46 5.57 12.25
C ASP A 37 -4.79 4.17 11.67
N GLY A 38 -6.07 3.84 11.52
CA GLY A 38 -6.53 2.60 10.89
C GLY A 38 -6.41 2.63 9.36
N VAL A 39 -6.00 1.50 8.76
CA VAL A 39 -6.01 1.32 7.30
C VAL A 39 -7.43 1.09 6.82
N LEU A 40 -7.93 2.01 5.99
CA LEU A 40 -9.27 1.98 5.42
C LEU A 40 -9.31 1.28 4.06
N MET A 41 -8.21 1.34 3.29
CA MET A 41 -8.09 0.72 1.97
C MET A 41 -6.65 0.29 1.70
N ARG A 42 -6.50 -0.77 0.89
CA ARG A 42 -5.23 -1.26 0.34
C ARG A 42 -5.39 -1.42 -1.15
N GLN A 43 -4.43 -0.95 -1.94
CA GLN A 43 -4.49 -1.07 -3.39
C GLN A 43 -3.08 -1.21 -3.97
N GLY A 44 -2.93 -2.11 -4.93
CA GLY A 44 -1.72 -2.26 -5.73
C GLY A 44 -2.01 -2.04 -7.21
N ASN A 45 -0.97 -1.92 -8.03
CA ASN A 45 -1.18 -1.83 -9.47
C ASN A 45 -1.80 -3.12 -10.01
N LEU A 46 -2.74 -2.98 -10.96
CA LEU A 46 -3.34 -4.08 -11.72
C LEU A 46 -2.89 -4.07 -13.19
N ASP A 47 -2.59 -2.90 -13.73
CA ASP A 47 -1.95 -2.71 -15.04
C ASP A 47 -1.29 -1.32 -15.11
N THR A 48 -1.00 -0.85 -16.32
CA THR A 48 -0.33 0.44 -16.55
C THR A 48 -1.23 1.66 -16.34
N VAL A 49 -2.55 1.49 -16.21
CA VAL A 49 -3.53 2.57 -16.04
C VAL A 49 -4.22 2.47 -14.66
N ARG A 50 -4.49 1.24 -14.21
CA ARG A 50 -5.03 0.94 -12.89
C ARG A 50 -3.90 0.89 -11.87
N HIS A 51 -3.54 2.07 -11.42
CA HIS A 51 -2.53 2.30 -10.39
C HIS A 51 -3.03 1.97 -8.99
N ALA A 52 -2.07 1.85 -8.07
CA ALA A 52 -2.26 1.83 -6.63
C ALA A 52 -2.98 3.09 -6.12
#